data_AF-A0A1D2RG22-F1
#
_entry.id   AF-A0A1D2RG22-F1
#
_cell.length_a   1.000
_cell.length_b   1.000
_cell.length_c   1.000
_cell.angle_alpha   90.00
_cell.angle_beta   90.00
_cell.angle_gamma   90.00
#
_symmetry.space_group_name_H-M   'P 1'
#
loop_
_entity.id
_entity.type
_entity.pdbx_description
1 polymer ?
#
loop_
_entity_poly.entity_id
_entity_poly.type
_entity_poly.pdbx_seq_one_letter_code
_entity_poly.pdbx_strand_id
1 'polypeptide(L)'
;MKIHIDISGQVSQKNYDSSLGCKRIDGVIKSVFLRKTTKKAIIKKYKGQVVNLVEKIHCILIYYCIRDILDDVDELIICRDGNFRRIARLLPLLFSEHKDFFKIKISQRRTGDKKSDGHYPALKTFRKKRYADKMISREMVEEKLFEFKRK
;
A
#
# COMPACT_ATOMS: atom_id res chain seq x y z
N MET A 1 -3.26 18.75 2.01
CA MET A 1 -2.33 18.21 1.00
C MET A 1 -2.79 16.86 0.43
N LYS A 2 -2.26 16.39 -0.71
CA LYS A 2 -2.62 15.07 -1.28
C LYS A 2 -1.43 14.13 -1.42
N ILE A 3 -1.68 12.84 -1.25
CA ILE A 3 -0.73 11.75 -1.56
C ILE A 3 -1.31 10.89 -2.67
N HIS A 4 -0.56 10.73 -3.75
CA HIS A 4 -0.89 9.78 -4.81
C HIS A 4 -0.15 8.48 -4.57
N ILE A 5 -0.88 7.37 -4.45
CA ILE A 5 -0.35 6.03 -4.19
C ILE A 5 -0.59 5.14 -5.40
N ASP A 6 0.47 4.51 -5.90
CA ASP A 6 0.40 3.57 -7.01
C ASP A 6 1.21 2.30 -6.77
N ILE A 7 0.87 1.25 -7.49
CA ILE A 7 1.54 -0.04 -7.38
C ILE A 7 1.96 -0.56 -8.76
N SER A 8 3.17 -1.10 -8.83
CA SER A 8 3.70 -1.85 -9.97
C SER A 8 3.94 -3.29 -9.55
N GLY A 9 3.44 -4.24 -10.36
CA GLY A 9 3.37 -5.65 -9.98
C GLY A 9 2.32 -5.87 -8.89
N GLN A 10 1.09 -6.15 -9.30
CA GLN A 10 -0.08 -6.20 -8.40
C GLN A 10 0.11 -7.21 -7.26
N VAL A 11 -0.55 -6.99 -6.13
CA VAL A 11 -0.47 -7.92 -4.99
C VAL A 11 -1.07 -9.28 -5.37
N SER A 12 -2.15 -9.28 -6.16
CA SER A 12 -2.81 -10.49 -6.68
C SER A 12 -1.89 -11.34 -7.58
N GLN A 13 -0.94 -10.70 -8.27
CA GLN A 13 -0.01 -11.33 -9.20
C GLN A 13 1.19 -11.97 -8.46
N LYS A 14 0.99 -13.19 -7.94
CA LYS A 14 1.94 -13.89 -7.05
C LYS A 14 3.34 -14.12 -7.62
N ASN A 15 3.48 -14.16 -8.94
CA ASN A 15 4.75 -14.47 -9.63
C ASN A 15 5.63 -13.24 -9.89
N TYR A 16 5.11 -12.04 -9.61
CA TYR A 16 5.83 -10.78 -9.78
C TYR A 16 6.20 -10.20 -8.43
N ASP A 17 7.25 -9.40 -8.37
CA ASP A 17 7.48 -8.52 -7.23
C ASP A 17 6.33 -7.50 -7.14
N SER A 18 6.17 -6.84 -5.99
CA SER A 18 5.26 -5.72 -5.83
C SER A 18 6.02 -4.52 -5.31
N SER A 19 5.92 -3.40 -6.01
CA SER A 19 6.42 -2.13 -5.50
C SER A 19 5.29 -1.13 -5.42
N LEU A 20 5.08 -0.58 -4.23
CA LEU A 20 4.13 0.48 -3.99
C LEU A 20 4.92 1.78 -3.81
N GLY A 21 4.57 2.80 -4.57
CA GLY A 21 5.18 4.11 -4.52
C GLY A 21 4.14 5.16 -4.20
N CYS A 22 4.57 6.21 -3.50
CA CYS A 22 3.76 7.39 -3.33
C CYS A 22 4.54 8.67 -3.61
N LYS A 23 3.80 9.72 -3.93
CA LYS A 23 4.31 11.07 -4.05
C LYS A 23 3.30 12.05 -3.46
N ARG A 24 3.76 12.90 -2.56
CA ARG A 24 3.05 14.06 -2.03
C ARG A 24 3.14 15.22 -3.03
N ILE A 25 2.17 16.13 -2.98
CA ILE A 25 2.16 17.34 -3.83
C ILE A 25 3.38 18.24 -3.57
N ASP A 26 3.87 18.28 -2.33
CA ASP A 26 5.08 19.02 -1.93
C ASP A 26 6.40 18.39 -2.42
N GLY A 27 6.33 17.26 -3.13
CA GLY A 27 7.49 16.60 -3.74
C GLY A 27 8.07 15.44 -2.92
N VAL A 28 7.59 15.17 -1.70
CA VAL A 28 8.06 14.00 -0.93
C VAL A 28 7.68 12.70 -1.65
N ILE A 29 8.67 11.83 -1.88
CA ILE A 29 8.50 10.55 -2.56
C ILE A 29 8.95 9.42 -1.65
N LYS A 30 8.09 8.41 -1.47
CA LYS A 30 8.40 7.17 -0.76
C LYS A 30 8.05 5.96 -1.61
N SER A 31 8.78 4.85 -1.43
CA SER A 31 8.40 3.57 -2.01
C SER A 31 8.74 2.39 -1.11
N VAL A 32 7.91 1.36 -1.19
CA VAL A 32 8.13 0.07 -0.54
C VAL A 32 8.16 -1.05 -1.57
N PHE A 33 8.80 -2.15 -1.21
CA PHE A 33 9.00 -3.28 -2.10
C PHE A 33 8.79 -4.61 -1.39
N LEU A 34 7.96 -5.47 -1.98
CA LEU A 34 7.67 -6.82 -1.53
C LEU A 34 8.12 -7.82 -2.60
N ARG A 35 9.09 -8.66 -2.23
CA ARG A 35 9.61 -9.71 -3.13
C ARG A 35 8.55 -10.75 -3.43
N LYS A 36 8.55 -11.27 -4.67
CA LYS A 36 7.67 -12.33 -5.14
C LYS A 36 7.76 -13.59 -4.28
N THR A 37 8.95 -13.94 -3.81
CA THR A 37 9.19 -15.12 -2.94
C THR A 37 8.46 -14.96 -1.62
N THR A 38 8.64 -13.81 -0.95
CA THR A 38 7.95 -13.43 0.28
C THR A 38 6.43 -13.39 0.08
N LYS A 39 5.97 -12.70 -0.96
CA LYS A 39 4.55 -12.59 -1.33
C LYS A 39 3.92 -13.96 -1.54
N LYS A 40 4.57 -14.83 -2.31
CA LYS A 40 4.10 -16.20 -2.59
C LYS A 40 4.03 -17.03 -1.31
N ALA A 41 5.01 -16.92 -0.42
CA ALA A 41 5.04 -17.63 0.86
C ALA A 41 3.88 -17.22 1.77
N ILE A 42 3.66 -15.90 1.95
CA ILE A 42 2.56 -15.36 2.77
C ILE A 42 1.22 -15.81 2.20
N ILE A 43 1.00 -15.60 0.90
CA ILE A 43 -0.27 -15.97 0.26
C ILE A 43 -0.51 -17.47 0.36
N LYS A 44 0.52 -18.31 0.20
CA LYS A 44 0.37 -19.77 0.34
C LYS A 44 -0.01 -20.15 1.76
N LYS A 45 0.65 -19.57 2.78
CA LYS A 45 0.41 -19.88 4.19
C LYS A 45 -1.00 -19.51 4.65
N TYR A 46 -1.51 -18.35 4.24
CA TYR A 46 -2.76 -17.80 4.79
C TYR A 46 -3.96 -17.87 3.84
N LYS A 47 -3.81 -18.43 2.63
CA LYS A 47 -4.94 -18.64 1.72
C LYS A 47 -5.98 -19.54 2.39
N GLY A 48 -7.24 -19.08 2.40
CA GLY A 48 -8.35 -19.79 3.03
C GLY A 48 -8.47 -19.57 4.55
N GLN A 49 -7.41 -19.09 5.21
CA GLN A 49 -7.42 -18.79 6.64
C GLN A 49 -7.72 -17.31 6.92
N VAL A 50 -7.26 -16.42 6.04
CA VAL A 50 -7.40 -14.97 6.22
C VAL A 50 -8.31 -14.39 5.14
N VAL A 51 -9.45 -13.86 5.56
CA VAL A 51 -10.40 -13.17 4.69
C VAL A 51 -9.79 -11.87 4.17
N ASN A 52 -9.98 -11.59 2.88
CA ASN A 52 -9.45 -10.40 2.18
C ASN A 52 -7.91 -10.27 2.26
N LEU A 53 -7.20 -11.40 2.20
CA LEU A 53 -5.74 -11.44 2.35
C LEU A 53 -4.99 -10.50 1.38
N VAL A 54 -5.42 -10.45 0.11
CA VAL A 54 -4.78 -9.59 -0.91
C VAL A 54 -4.96 -8.12 -0.55
N GLU A 55 -6.16 -7.69 -0.19
CA GLU A 55 -6.45 -6.33 0.21
C GLU A 55 -5.74 -5.96 1.53
N LYS A 56 -5.64 -6.89 2.48
CA LYS A 56 -4.86 -6.69 3.72
C LYS A 56 -3.38 -6.47 3.42
N ILE A 57 -2.77 -7.31 2.57
CA ILE A 57 -1.37 -7.12 2.15
C ILE A 57 -1.22 -5.76 1.46
N HIS A 58 -2.14 -5.38 0.58
CA HIS A 58 -2.11 -4.06 -0.06
C HIS A 58 -2.17 -2.92 0.97
N CYS A 59 -3.07 -2.99 1.95
CA CYS A 59 -3.14 -2.01 3.04
C CYS A 59 -1.85 -1.94 3.86
N ILE A 60 -1.20 -3.07 4.12
CA ILE A 60 0.09 -3.12 4.83
C ILE A 60 1.19 -2.43 4.02
N LEU A 61 1.23 -2.63 2.70
CA LEU A 61 2.17 -1.92 1.83
C LEU A 61 1.91 -0.41 1.87
N ILE A 62 0.64 0.01 1.83
CA ILE A 62 0.27 1.43 1.97
C ILE A 62 0.75 1.96 3.32
N TYR A 63 0.44 1.25 4.41
CA TYR A 63 0.81 1.62 5.78
C TYR A 63 2.30 1.92 5.89
N TYR A 64 3.17 0.97 5.52
CA TYR A 64 4.61 1.19 5.60
C TYR A 64 5.14 2.24 4.61
N CYS A 65 4.40 2.56 3.55
CA CYS A 65 4.82 3.57 2.59
C CYS A 65 4.53 4.99 3.06
N ILE A 66 3.43 5.20 3.78
CA ILE A 66 2.94 6.55 4.10
C ILE A 66 2.98 6.89 5.59
N ARG A 67 3.14 5.92 6.51
CA ARG A 67 3.03 6.15 7.97
C ARG A 67 3.89 7.27 8.53
N ASP A 68 5.04 7.53 7.92
CA ASP A 68 6.01 8.53 8.39
C ASP A 68 5.87 9.87 7.63
N ILE A 69 4.84 10.04 6.80
CA ILE A 69 4.62 11.23 5.96
C ILE A 69 3.14 11.65 5.91
N LEU A 70 2.39 11.41 6.99
CA LEU A 70 0.96 11.72 7.07
C LEU A 70 0.64 13.14 7.52
N ASP A 71 1.64 13.93 7.93
CA ASP A 71 1.43 15.29 8.43
C ASP A 71 0.79 16.19 7.35
N ASP A 72 -0.29 16.88 7.73
CA ASP A 72 -1.08 17.81 6.91
C ASP A 72 -1.71 17.23 5.63
N VAL A 73 -1.94 15.90 5.61
CA VAL A 73 -2.58 15.21 4.49
C VAL A 73 -4.10 15.29 4.58
N ASP A 74 -4.75 15.80 3.53
CA ASP A 74 -6.22 15.86 3.41
C ASP A 74 -6.80 14.70 2.61
N GLU A 75 -6.04 14.18 1.63
CA GLU A 75 -6.53 13.16 0.72
C GLU A 75 -5.46 12.11 0.35
N LEU A 76 -5.82 10.83 0.47
CA LEU A 76 -5.10 9.70 -0.09
C LEU A 76 -5.79 9.22 -1.35
N ILE A 77 -5.11 9.32 -2.49
CA ILE A 77 -5.60 8.83 -3.78
C ILE A 77 -4.92 7.50 -4.07
N ILE A 78 -5.68 6.41 -3.94
CA ILE A 78 -5.17 5.04 -4.08
C ILE A 78 -5.42 4.52 -5.50
N CYS A 79 -4.46 3.72 -6.00
CA CYS A 79 -4.61 3.00 -7.25
C CYS A 79 -5.77 1.99 -7.26
N ARG A 80 -5.97 1.36 -8.42
CA ARG A 80 -7.08 0.44 -8.67
C ARG A 80 -6.75 -1.02 -8.37
N ASP A 81 -5.67 -1.28 -7.66
CA ASP A 81 -5.28 -2.65 -7.34
C ASP A 81 -6.13 -3.21 -6.18
N GLY A 82 -6.94 -4.22 -6.48
CA GLY A 82 -7.86 -4.84 -5.52
C GLY A 82 -9.19 -4.11 -5.31
N ASN A 83 -9.99 -4.59 -4.36
CA ASN A 83 -11.30 -4.03 -4.07
C ASN A 83 -11.17 -2.76 -3.21
N PHE A 84 -11.38 -1.60 -3.82
CA PHE A 84 -11.23 -0.31 -3.13
C PHE A 84 -12.12 -0.15 -1.90
N ARG A 85 -13.40 -0.59 -1.96
CA ARG A 85 -14.29 -0.50 -0.79
C ARG A 85 -13.72 -1.26 0.40
N ARG A 86 -13.10 -2.41 0.16
CA ARG A 86 -12.42 -3.19 1.22
C ARG A 86 -11.17 -2.48 1.71
N ILE A 87 -10.33 -1.96 0.81
CA ILE A 87 -9.10 -1.23 1.17
C ILE A 87 -9.45 -0.01 2.03
N ALA A 88 -10.39 0.83 1.60
CA ALA A 88 -10.81 2.02 2.33
C ALA A 88 -11.37 1.70 3.73
N ARG A 89 -12.00 0.53 3.90
CA ARG A 89 -12.48 0.06 5.21
C ARG A 89 -11.37 -0.53 6.09
N LEU A 90 -10.39 -1.20 5.50
CA LEU A 90 -9.32 -1.90 6.20
C LEU A 90 -8.19 -0.95 6.62
N LEU A 91 -7.87 0.04 5.77
CA LEU A 91 -6.72 0.91 5.96
C LEU A 91 -6.75 1.68 7.29
N PRO A 92 -7.88 2.29 7.74
CA PRO A 92 -7.94 2.97 9.03
C PRO A 92 -7.63 2.07 10.23
N LEU A 93 -7.85 0.75 10.13
CA LEU A 93 -7.55 -0.19 11.21
C LEU A 93 -6.04 -0.31 11.49
N LEU A 94 -5.20 -0.08 10.47
CA LEU A 94 -3.74 -0.05 10.62
C LEU A 94 -3.21 1.29 11.12
N PHE A 95 -4.03 2.33 11.10
CA PHE A 95 -3.65 3.69 11.47
C PHE A 95 -4.34 4.12 12.77
N SER A 96 -4.68 3.17 13.63
CA SER A 96 -5.40 3.44 14.87
C SER A 96 -4.63 4.37 15.81
N GLU A 97 -3.30 4.34 15.76
CA GLU A 97 -2.43 5.26 16.50
C GLU A 97 -2.36 6.68 15.90
N HIS A 98 -2.75 6.86 14.64
CA HIS A 98 -2.73 8.15 13.94
C HIS A 98 -4.14 8.76 13.95
N LYS A 99 -4.50 9.49 15.01
CA LYS A 99 -5.84 10.10 15.16
C LYS A 99 -6.24 10.96 13.96
N ASP A 100 -5.29 11.67 13.36
CA ASP A 100 -5.57 12.53 12.19
C ASP A 100 -5.84 11.73 10.92
N PHE A 101 -5.44 10.45 10.84
CA PHE A 101 -5.75 9.58 9.71
C PHE A 101 -7.25 9.49 9.45
N PHE A 102 -8.07 9.53 10.49
CA PHE A 102 -9.53 9.46 10.38
C PHE A 102 -10.15 10.71 9.74
N LYS A 103 -9.42 11.83 9.68
CA LYS A 103 -9.84 13.05 8.98
C LYS A 103 -9.47 13.01 7.50
N ILE A 104 -8.58 12.10 7.10
CA ILE A 104 -8.07 12.02 5.74
C ILE A 104 -9.10 11.37 4.83
N LYS A 105 -9.45 12.06 3.74
CA LYS A 105 -10.31 11.49 2.70
C LYS A 105 -9.56 10.40 1.93
N ILE A 106 -10.12 9.20 1.89
CA ILE A 106 -9.59 8.12 1.06
C ILE A 106 -10.40 8.05 -0.24
N SER A 107 -9.75 8.23 -1.38
CA SER A 107 -10.38 8.17 -2.70
C SER A 107 -9.63 7.21 -3.64
N GLN A 108 -10.33 6.73 -4.67
CA GLN A 108 -9.75 5.88 -5.70
C GLN A 108 -9.46 6.70 -6.95
N ARG A 109 -8.36 6.41 -7.64
CA ARG A 109 -8.07 6.98 -8.97
C ARG A 109 -9.21 6.69 -9.96
N ARG A 110 -9.60 7.69 -10.77
CA ARG A 110 -10.67 7.57 -11.78
C ARG A 110 -10.14 6.93 -13.08
N THR A 111 -11.07 6.54 -13.96
CA THR A 111 -10.76 5.83 -15.21
C THR A 111 -10.37 6.89 -16.21
N GLY A 112 -9.22 6.75 -16.87
CA GLY A 112 -8.74 7.74 -17.84
C GLY A 112 -7.88 8.87 -17.24
N ASP A 113 -7.67 8.88 -15.92
CA ASP A 113 -6.68 9.78 -15.31
C ASP A 113 -5.28 9.50 -15.91
N LYS A 114 -4.52 10.58 -16.20
CA LYS A 114 -3.08 10.48 -16.49
C LYS A 114 -2.38 9.71 -15.37
N LYS A 115 -1.23 9.08 -15.68
CA LYS A 115 -0.41 8.34 -14.70
C LYS A 115 -0.31 9.14 -13.40
N SER A 116 -0.65 8.50 -12.28
CA SER A 116 -0.57 9.17 -10.98
C SER A 116 0.88 9.56 -10.68
N ASP A 117 1.07 10.63 -9.91
CA ASP A 117 2.39 11.01 -9.38
C ASP A 117 3.10 9.88 -8.62
N GLY A 118 2.36 8.95 -8.02
CA GLY A 118 2.90 7.75 -7.36
C GLY A 118 3.35 6.65 -8.34
N HIS A 119 2.92 6.69 -9.60
CA HIS A 119 3.24 5.68 -10.61
C HIS A 119 4.74 5.59 -10.89
N TYR A 120 5.40 6.74 -11.02
CA TYR A 120 6.81 6.79 -11.39
C TYR A 120 7.72 6.24 -10.28
N PRO A 121 7.54 6.62 -9.00
CA PRO A 121 8.20 5.95 -7.87
C PRO A 121 8.00 4.44 -7.85
N ALA A 122 6.76 3.98 -8.02
CA ALA A 122 6.43 2.55 -8.03
C ALA A 122 7.13 1.81 -9.18
N LEU A 123 7.08 2.35 -10.40
CA LEU A 123 7.65 1.73 -11.59
C LEU A 123 9.19 1.70 -11.55
N LYS A 124 9.83 2.79 -11.11
CA LYS A 124 11.29 2.84 -10.97
C LYS A 124 11.78 1.82 -9.95
N THR A 125 11.10 1.73 -8.82
CA THR A 125 11.44 0.80 -7.75
C THR A 125 11.20 -0.65 -8.19
N PHE A 126 10.07 -0.93 -8.85
CA PHE A 126 9.79 -2.24 -9.45
C PHE A 126 10.86 -2.69 -10.46
N ARG A 127 11.31 -1.77 -11.31
CA ARG A 127 12.39 -2.01 -12.30
C ARG A 127 13.80 -1.98 -11.71
N LYS A 128 13.94 -1.83 -10.38
CA LYS A 128 15.22 -1.72 -9.67
C LYS A 128 16.11 -0.57 -10.17
N LYS A 129 15.49 0.47 -10.76
CA LYS A 129 16.14 1.72 -11.18
C LYS A 129 16.19 2.76 -10.05
N ARG A 130 15.52 2.49 -8.94
CA ARG A 130 15.54 3.25 -7.68
C ARG A 130 15.44 2.25 -6.53
N TYR A 131 16.19 2.46 -5.46
CA TYR A 131 16.04 1.69 -4.24
C TYR A 131 14.73 2.02 -3.53
N ALA A 132 14.06 1.01 -3.00
CA ALA A 132 12.90 1.20 -2.15
C ALA A 132 13.33 1.85 -0.83
N ASP A 133 12.55 2.78 -0.30
CA ASP A 133 12.72 3.29 1.06
C ASP A 133 12.57 2.16 2.10
N LYS A 134 11.73 1.14 1.80
CA LYS A 134 11.57 -0.02 2.68
C LYS A 134 11.39 -1.33 1.92
N MET A 135 12.14 -2.35 2.35
CA MET A 135 11.93 -3.73 1.93
C MET A 135 10.98 -4.40 2.92
N ILE A 136 9.82 -4.84 2.44
CA ILE A 136 8.80 -5.46 3.28
C ILE A 136 9.13 -6.94 3.46
N SER A 137 9.44 -7.30 4.70
CA SER A 137 9.73 -8.68 5.09
C SER A 137 8.45 -9.48 5.33
N ARG A 138 8.60 -10.78 5.58
CA ARG A 138 7.47 -11.64 5.91
C ARG A 138 6.91 -11.28 7.29
N GLU A 139 7.79 -11.08 8.25
CA GLU A 139 7.52 -10.79 9.64
C GLU A 139 6.71 -9.49 9.76
N MET A 140 7.13 -8.45 9.03
CA MET A 140 6.39 -7.18 8.96
C MET A 140 4.96 -7.34 8.46
N VAL A 141 4.75 -8.22 7.47
CA VAL A 141 3.40 -8.49 6.96
C VAL A 141 2.60 -9.31 7.96
N GLU A 142 3.21 -10.33 8.58
CA GLU A 142 2.56 -11.19 9.56
C GLU A 142 2.15 -10.40 10.82
N GLU A 143 3.02 -9.53 11.34
CA GLU A 143 2.75 -8.61 12.46
C GLU A 143 1.47 -7.81 12.21
N LYS A 144 1.40 -7.11 11.07
CA LYS A 144 0.24 -6.26 10.72
C LYS A 144 -0.99 -7.04 10.29
N LEU A 145 -0.85 -8.29 9.84
CA LEU A 145 -1.98 -9.10 9.37
C LEU A 145 -3.03 -9.35 10.47
N PHE A 146 -2.57 -9.42 11.72
CA PHE A 146 -3.39 -9.73 12.89
C PHE A 146 -3.91 -8.50 13.63
N GLU A 147 -3.47 -7.29 13.22
CA GLU A 147 -3.96 -6.01 13.75
C GLU A 147 -5.29 -5.57 13.14
N PHE A 148 -5.74 -6.18 12.04
CA PHE A 148 -7.04 -5.88 11.39
C PHE A 148 -8.27 -6.34 12.21
N LYS A 149 -8.14 -6.55 13.52
CA LYS A 149 -9.26 -6.85 14.40
C LYS A 149 -9.91 -5.53 14.81
N ARG A 150 -11.23 -5.41 14.62
CA ARG A 150 -11.99 -4.35 15.28
C ARG A 150 -11.84 -4.60 16.79
N LYS A 151 -11.35 -3.58 17.51
CA LYS A 151 -11.57 -3.51 18.96
C LYS A 151 -13.07 -3.37 19.22
#